data_AF-A0A9X8VCA1-F1
#
_entry.id   AF-A0A9X8VCA1-F1
#
_cell.length_a   1.000
_cell.length_b   1.000
_cell.length_c   1.000
_cell.angle_alpha   90.00
_cell.angle_beta   90.00
_cell.angle_gamma   90.00
#
_symmetry.space_group_name_H-M   'P 1'
#
loop_
_entity.id
_entity.type
_entity.pdbx_description
1 polymer ?
#
loop_
_entity_poly.entity_id
_entity_poly.type
_entity_poly.pdbx_seq_one_letter_code
_entity_poly.pdbx_strand_id
1 'polypeptide(L)'
;VRFITEVAWQAHFVKNMFIRPSDAELADFEPDFVVMNGAKCTNPDWQQQGLHSENFVAFNLTERMQLIGGTWYGGEMKKGLFSIMNYLLPLKGIAS
;
A
#
# COMPACT_ATOMS: atom_id res chain seq x y z
N VAL A 1 -8.38 -0.32 -5.14
CA VAL A 1 -6.92 -0.43 -4.88
C VAL A 1 -6.33 -1.65 -5.57
N ARG A 2 -5.13 -1.55 -6.14
CA ARG A 2 -4.37 -2.66 -6.73
C ARG A 2 -3.14 -2.98 -5.89
N PHE A 3 -2.99 -4.25 -5.51
CA PHE A 3 -1.81 -4.74 -4.80
C PHE A 3 -0.91 -5.53 -5.75
N ILE A 4 0.40 -5.30 -5.66
CA ILE A 4 1.42 -6.03 -6.42
C ILE A 4 2.41 -6.62 -5.42
N THR A 5 2.53 -7.94 -5.42
CA THR A 5 3.36 -8.70 -4.49
C THR A 5 4.00 -9.86 -5.23
N GLU A 6 5.25 -10.21 -4.91
CA GLU A 6 5.91 -11.41 -5.44
C GLU A 6 5.79 -12.64 -4.51
N VAL A 7 5.11 -12.51 -3.36
CA VAL A 7 4.97 -13.56 -2.35
C VAL A 7 3.50 -13.92 -2.12
N ALA A 8 3.15 -15.20 -2.32
CA ALA A 8 1.76 -15.67 -2.31
C ALA A 8 0.99 -15.32 -1.02
N TRP A 9 1.62 -15.43 0.15
CA TRP A 9 0.93 -15.13 1.40
C TRP A 9 0.61 -13.64 1.55
N GLN A 10 1.39 -12.74 0.94
CA GLN A 10 1.11 -11.30 0.95
C GLN A 10 -0.14 -10.98 0.12
N ALA A 11 -0.27 -11.59 -1.06
CA ALA A 11 -1.48 -11.54 -1.86
C ALA A 11 -2.69 -12.13 -1.11
N HIS A 12 -2.49 -13.26 -0.42
CA HIS A 12 -3.54 -13.88 0.39
C HIS A 12 -3.98 -12.99 1.56
N PHE A 13 -3.04 -12.30 2.22
CA PHE A 13 -3.33 -11.36 3.30
C PHE A 13 -4.27 -10.24 2.83
N VAL A 14 -3.96 -9.59 1.71
CA VAL A 14 -4.81 -8.49 1.21
C VAL A 14 -6.17 -9.00 0.71
N LYS A 15 -6.24 -10.23 0.19
CA LYS A 15 -7.52 -10.86 -0.18
C LYS A 15 -8.46 -11.10 1.02
N ASN A 16 -7.90 -11.24 2.22
CA ASN A 16 -8.66 -11.39 3.46
C ASN A 16 -9.03 -10.05 4.10
N MET A 17 -8.13 -9.07 4.03
CA MET A 17 -8.29 -7.80 4.74
C MET A 17 -9.09 -6.74 3.97
N PHE A 18 -9.24 -6.89 2.65
CA PHE A 18 -9.95 -5.93 1.80
C PHE A 18 -11.23 -6.52 1.21
N ILE A 19 -12.18 -5.65 0.89
CA ILE A 19 -13.43 -6.03 0.22
C ILE A 19 -13.08 -6.61 -1.14
N ARG A 20 -13.60 -7.80 -1.42
CA ARG A 20 -13.38 -8.50 -2.69
C ARG A 20 -14.41 -8.01 -3.71
N PRO A 21 -13.99 -7.42 -4.84
CA PRO A 21 -14.91 -7.11 -5.92
C PRO A 21 -15.47 -8.41 -6.52
N SER A 22 -16.69 -8.33 -7.03
CA SER A 22 -17.31 -9.35 -7.88
C SER A 22 -16.66 -9.40 -9.26
N ASP A 23 -16.92 -10.46 -10.02
CA ASP A 23 -16.38 -10.61 -11.38
C ASP A 23 -16.83 -9.49 -12.32
N ALA A 24 -18.06 -8.97 -12.13
CA ALA A 24 -18.57 -7.84 -12.89
C ALA A 24 -17.84 -6.53 -12.55
N GLU A 25 -17.53 -6.30 -11.27
CA GLU A 25 -16.75 -5.13 -10.83
C GLU A 25 -15.28 -5.21 -11.27
N LEU A 26 -14.75 -6.43 -11.48
CA LEU A 26 -13.38 -6.65 -11.96
C LEU A 26 -13.19 -6.37 -13.45
N ALA A 27 -14.25 -6.50 -14.25
CA ALA A 27 -14.17 -6.39 -15.72
C ALA A 27 -13.61 -5.03 -16.17
N ASP A 28 -14.06 -3.95 -15.53
CA ASP A 28 -13.68 -2.57 -15.85
C ASP A 28 -12.94 -1.88 -14.69
N PHE A 29 -12.23 -2.66 -13.86
CA PHE A 29 -11.59 -2.15 -12.65
C PHE A 29 -10.39 -1.23 -12.95
N GLU A 30 -10.53 0.05 -12.61
CA GLU A 30 -9.45 1.03 -12.59
C GLU A 30 -8.97 1.31 -11.15
N PRO A 31 -7.67 1.20 -10.84
CA PRO A 31 -7.19 1.41 -9.48
C PRO A 31 -7.03 2.89 -9.13
N ASP A 32 -7.75 3.36 -8.12
CA ASP A 32 -7.50 4.69 -7.54
C ASP A 32 -6.15 4.83 -6.83
N PHE A 33 -5.59 3.71 -6.37
CA PHE A 33 -4.35 3.68 -5.62
C PHE A 33 -3.64 2.34 -5.85
N VAL A 34 -2.31 2.37 -5.91
CA VAL A 34 -1.46 1.19 -6.14
C VAL A 34 -0.56 0.97 -4.93
N VAL A 35 -0.49 -0.27 -4.45
CA VAL A 35 0.41 -0.67 -3.36
C VAL A 35 1.39 -1.71 -3.90
N MET A 36 2.67 -1.36 -3.94
CA MET A 36 3.74 -2.26 -4.36
C MET A 36 4.50 -2.74 -3.14
N ASN A 37 4.46 -4.05 -2.90
CA ASN A 37 5.18 -4.68 -1.80
C ASN A 37 6.44 -5.38 -2.32
N GLY A 38 7.57 -4.68 -2.20
CA GLY A 38 8.91 -5.16 -2.47
C GLY A 38 9.65 -5.50 -1.18
N ALA A 39 9.05 -6.25 -0.25
CA ALA A 39 9.68 -6.61 1.03
C ALA A 39 11.08 -7.25 0.90
N LYS A 40 11.43 -7.80 -0.27
CA LYS A 40 12.76 -8.35 -0.56
C LYS A 40 13.85 -7.31 -0.82
N CYS A 41 13.50 -6.09 -1.24
CA CYS A 41 14.50 -5.04 -1.49
C CYS A 41 14.69 -4.16 -0.25
N THR A 42 15.88 -3.58 -0.12
CA THR A 42 16.19 -2.54 0.86
C THR A 42 16.84 -1.35 0.15
N ASN A 43 16.91 -0.21 0.83
CA ASN A 43 17.57 0.98 0.31
C ASN A 43 18.97 1.13 0.93
N PRO A 44 20.07 0.80 0.22
CA PRO A 44 21.42 0.91 0.77
C PRO A 44 21.87 2.36 1.01
N ASP A 45 21.30 3.32 0.28
CA ASP A 45 21.69 4.74 0.33
C ASP A 45 20.87 5.55 1.35
N TRP A 46 20.13 4.87 2.24
CA TRP A 46 19.19 5.49 3.17
C TRP A 46 19.80 6.60 4.03
N GLN A 47 21.06 6.46 4.46
CA GLN A 47 21.76 7.47 5.25
C GLN A 47 22.02 8.74 4.44
N GLN A 48 22.46 8.59 3.18
CA GLN A 48 22.75 9.71 2.29
C GLN A 48 21.48 10.47 1.93
N GLN A 49 20.34 9.77 1.87
CA GLN A 49 19.02 10.32 1.60
C GLN A 49 18.31 10.87 2.85
N GLY A 50 18.91 10.75 4.04
CA GLY A 50 18.34 11.25 5.29
C GLY A 50 17.12 10.45 5.80
N LEU A 51 17.00 9.18 5.42
CA LEU A 51 15.95 8.28 5.92
C LEU A 51 16.33 7.67 7.27
N HIS A 52 15.37 7.02 7.92
CA HIS A 52 15.59 6.40 9.23
C HIS A 52 16.36 5.07 9.17
N SER A 53 16.15 4.27 8.12
CA SER A 53 16.76 2.95 7.94
C SER A 53 16.70 2.53 6.46
N GLU A 54 17.30 1.38 6.15
CA GLU A 54 17.20 0.75 4.82
C GLU A 54 15.77 0.29 4.47
N ASN A 55 14.90 0.11 5.47
CA ASN A 55 13.50 -0.24 5.31
C ASN A 55 12.67 1.03 5.09
N PHE A 56 11.63 0.93 4.26
CA PHE A 56 10.77 2.08 3.95
C PHE A 56 9.32 1.68 3.74
N VAL A 57 8.43 2.57 4.17
CA VAL A 57 7.00 2.58 3.83
C VAL A 57 6.69 4.01 3.39
N ALA A 58 6.64 4.21 2.08
CA ALA A 58 6.52 5.54 1.47
C ALA A 58 5.18 5.71 0.76
N PHE A 59 4.65 6.93 0.75
CA PHE A 59 3.39 7.29 0.11
C PHE A 59 3.60 8.48 -0.82
N ASN A 60 3.09 8.40 -2.04
CA ASN A 60 3.00 9.50 -2.99
C ASN A 60 1.52 9.71 -3.36
N LEU A 61 0.94 10.83 -2.94
CA LEU A 61 -0.48 11.15 -3.17
C LEU A 61 -0.75 11.61 -4.62
N THR A 62 0.24 12.21 -5.29
CA THR A 62 0.12 12.65 -6.69
C THR A 62 0.09 11.44 -7.62
N GLU A 63 1.00 10.49 -7.40
CA GLU A 63 1.07 9.22 -8.14
C GLU A 63 0.08 8.17 -7.61
N ARG A 64 -0.57 8.45 -6.47
CA ARG A 64 -1.49 7.56 -5.76
C ARG A 64 -0.87 6.18 -5.51
N MET A 65 0.33 6.18 -4.93
CA MET A 65 1.13 4.97 -4.74
C MET A 65 1.65 4.83 -3.32
N GLN A 66 1.72 3.58 -2.85
CA GLN A 66 2.46 3.17 -1.65
C GLN A 66 3.55 2.19 -2.06
N LEU A 67 4.76 2.42 -1.56
CA LEU A 67 5.91 1.52 -1.72
C LEU A 67 6.30 0.96 -0.35
N ILE A 68 6.46 -0.36 -0.28
CA ILE A 68 6.90 -1.07 0.93
C ILE A 68 8.18 -1.83 0.59
N GLY A 69 9.26 -1.56 1.32
CA GLY A 69 10.56 -2.19 1.16
C GLY A 69 11.15 -2.64 2.49
N GLY A 70 11.82 -3.79 2.48
CA GLY A 70 12.57 -4.38 3.59
C GLY A 70 11.71 -5.01 4.70
N THR A 71 10.55 -4.43 5.01
CA THR A 71 9.60 -4.99 5.99
C THR A 71 8.66 -6.02 5.38
N TRP A 72 8.55 -7.16 6.06
CA TRP A 72 7.65 -8.26 5.72
C TRP A 72 6.33 -8.20 6.49
N TYR A 73 6.09 -7.16 7.27
CA TYR A 73 4.90 -7.07 8.10
C TYR A 73 3.66 -6.75 7.26
N GLY A 74 2.74 -7.71 7.13
CA GLY A 74 1.51 -7.54 6.33
C GLY A 74 0.63 -6.36 6.76
N GLY A 75 0.72 -5.95 8.03
CA GLY A 75 0.00 -4.79 8.55
C GLY A 75 0.33 -3.48 7.84
N GLU A 76 1.49 -3.34 7.21
CA GLU A 76 1.87 -2.14 6.44
C GLU A 76 0.96 -1.91 5.22
N MET A 77 0.52 -2.99 4.57
CA MET A 77 -0.42 -2.90 3.43
C MET A 77 -1.82 -2.44 3.89
N LYS A 78 -2.25 -2.86 5.09
CA LYS A 78 -3.55 -2.46 5.65
C LYS A 78 -3.51 -1.03 6.18
N LYS A 79 -2.57 -0.76 7.08
CA LYS A 79 -2.47 0.54 7.77
C LYS A 79 -2.12 1.66 6.81
N GLY A 80 -1.36 1.39 5.75
CA GLY A 80 -1.07 2.38 4.72
C GLY A 80 -2.34 2.94 4.07
N LEU A 81 -3.25 2.07 3.63
CA LEU A 81 -4.52 2.52 3.06
C LEU A 81 -5.46 3.13 4.09
N PHE A 82 -5.43 2.66 5.34
CA PHE A 82 -6.16 3.33 6.42
C PHE A 82 -5.70 4.79 6.60
N SER A 83 -4.39 5.05 6.55
CA SER A 83 -3.85 6.41 6.57
C SER A 83 -4.32 7.26 5.38
N ILE A 84 -4.42 6.68 4.18
CA ILE A 84 -4.96 7.37 3.00
C ILE A 84 -6.44 7.73 3.21
N MET A 85 -7.25 6.82 3.75
CA MET A 85 -8.66 7.11 4.04
C MET A 85 -8.81 8.19 5.11
N ASN A 86 -7.98 8.17 6.16
CA ASN A 86 -7.97 9.20 7.19
C ASN A 86 -7.52 10.57 6.68
N TYR A 87 -6.81 10.63 5.54
CA TYR A 87 -6.54 11.88 4.85
C TYR A 87 -7.72 12.33 3.98
N LEU A 88 -8.29 11.44 3.16
CA LEU A 88 -9.29 11.81 2.15
C LEU A 88 -10.71 12.02 2.71
N LEU A 89 -11.13 11.23 3.69
CA LEU A 89 -12.51 11.25 4.20
C LEU A 89 -12.83 12.51 5.03
N PRO A 90 -11.95 12.97 5.96
CA PRO A 90 -12.23 14.19 6.72
C PRO A 90 -12.35 15.43 5.84
N LEU A 91 -11.63 15.50 4.72
CA LEU A 91 -11.75 16.57 3.74
C LEU A 91 -13.14 16.64 3.07
N LYS A 92 -13.92 15.56 3.16
CA LYS A 92 -15.29 15.45 2.67
C LYS A 92 -16.34 15.55 3.79
N GLY A 93 -15.92 15.86 5.03
CA GLY A 93 -16.80 15.89 6.20
C GLY A 93 -17.25 14.51 6.69
N ILE A 94 -16.58 13.44 6.26
CA ILE A 94 -16.81 12.07 6.73
C ILE A 94 -15.82 11.79 7.84
N ALA A 95 -16.29 11.27 8.98
CA ALA A 95 -15.43 10.96 10.12
C ALA A 95 -14.33 9.94 9.78
N SER A 96 -13.20 10.09 10.47
CA SER A 96 -12.08 9.14 10.47
C SER A 96 -12.33 7.95 11.37
#